data_AF-T1CDR8-F1
#
_entry.id   AF-T1CDR8-F1
#
_cell.length_a   1.000
_cell.length_b   1.000
_cell.length_c   1.000
_cell.angle_alpha   90.00
_cell.angle_beta   90.00
_cell.angle_gamma   90.00
#
_symmetry.space_group_name_H-M   'P 1'
#
loop_
_entity.id
_entity.type
_entity.pdbx_description
1 polymer ?
#
loop_
_entity_poly.entity_id
_entity_poly.type
_entity_poly.pdbx_seq_one_letter_code
_entity_poly.pdbx_strand_id
1 'polypeptide(L)' 'RGWTQKEAAARCHLTQPRINDLLRGRISRFSLDALVNIASSLGLRIHVELEAA' A
#
# COMPACT_ATOMS: atom_id res chain seq x y z
N ARG A 1 12.39 2.08 6.94
CA ARG A 1 12.04 3.43 7.47
C ARG A 1 11.37 3.22 8.83
N GLY A 2 11.70 3.99 9.86
CA GLY A 2 11.19 3.81 11.23
C GLY A 2 9.96 4.66 11.56
N TRP A 3 8.97 4.73 10.66
CA TRP A 3 7.77 5.55 10.87
C TRP A 3 6.80 4.90 11.86
N THR A 4 6.13 5.74 12.64
CA THR A 4 4.90 5.34 13.34
C THR A 4 3.79 5.03 12.32
N GLN A 5 2.78 4.23 12.73
CA GLN A 5 1.64 3.94 11.85
C GLN A 5 0.87 5.21 11.45
N LYS A 6 0.84 6.25 12.31
CA LYS A 6 0.20 7.54 12.03
C LYS A 6 0.95 8.31 10.94
N GLU A 7 2.28 8.31 10.97
CA GLU A 7 3.08 8.95 9.92
C GLU A 7 2.97 8.20 8.60
N ALA A 8 2.99 6.86 8.63
CA ALA A 8 2.76 6.03 7.45
C ALA A 8 1.37 6.28 6.85
N ALA A 9 0.34 6.43 7.69
CA ALA A 9 -1.01 6.75 7.28
C ALA A 9 -1.07 8.08 6.52
N ALA A 10 -0.47 9.13 7.08
CA ALA A 10 -0.41 10.44 6.44
C ALA A 10 0.34 10.41 5.10
N ARG A 11 1.48 9.70 5.03
CA ARG A 11 2.31 9.61 3.82
C ARG A 11 1.69 8.76 2.72
N CYS A 12 0.97 7.71 3.08
CA CYS A 12 0.31 6.82 2.12
C CYS A 12 -1.13 7.24 1.81
N HIS A 13 -1.60 8.37 2.35
CA HIS A 13 -3.00 8.82 2.25
C HIS A 13 -4.02 7.75 2.71
N LEU A 14 -3.67 7.03 3.76
CA LEU A 14 -4.48 5.98 4.36
C LEU A 14 -4.90 6.33 5.79
N THR A 15 -5.88 5.62 6.32
CA THR A 15 -6.15 5.62 7.77
C THR A 15 -5.19 4.69 8.49
N GLN A 16 -4.99 4.90 9.81
CA GLN A 16 -4.15 4.00 10.63
C GLN A 16 -4.62 2.53 10.60
N PRO A 17 -5.93 2.20 10.71
CA PRO A 17 -6.39 0.82 10.55
C PRO A 17 -6.01 0.20 9.21
N ARG A 18 -6.02 0.99 8.12
CA ARG A 18 -5.62 0.52 6.80
C ARG A 18 -4.12 0.25 6.72
N ILE A 19 -3.27 1.10 7.29
CA ILE A 19 -1.83 0.82 7.42
C ILE A 19 -1.60 -0.47 8.20
N ASN A 20 -2.32 -0.66 9.30
CA ASN A 20 -2.23 -1.88 10.10
C ASN A 20 -2.62 -3.14 9.31
N ASP A 21 -3.66 -3.05 8.47
CA ASP A 21 -4.04 -4.14 7.57
C ASP A 21 -2.92 -4.47 6.57
N LEU A 22 -2.30 -3.43 5.98
CA LEU A 22 -1.20 -3.57 5.04
C LEU A 22 0.03 -4.22 5.71
N LEU A 23 0.43 -3.73 6.88
CA LEU A 23 1.59 -4.25 7.64
C LEU A 23 1.38 -5.69 8.13
N ARG A 24 0.13 -6.11 8.35
CA ARG A 24 -0.23 -7.50 8.68
C ARG A 24 -0.40 -8.38 7.45
N GLY A 25 -0.06 -7.90 6.25
CA GLY A 25 -0.14 -8.68 5.01
C GLY A 25 -1.58 -8.97 4.54
N ARG A 26 -2.58 -8.22 5.00
CA ARG A 26 -3.99 -8.39 4.59
C ARG A 26 -4.25 -7.74 3.22
N ILE A 27 -3.47 -8.14 2.21
CA ILE A 27 -3.45 -7.53 0.87
C ILE A 27 -4.78 -7.68 0.13
N SER A 28 -5.49 -8.79 0.33
CA SER A 28 -6.81 -9.05 -0.28
C SER A 28 -7.91 -8.04 0.09
N ARG A 29 -7.66 -7.19 1.10
CA ARG A 29 -8.57 -6.12 1.51
C ARG A 29 -8.35 -4.81 0.73
N PHE A 30 -7.45 -4.80 -0.23
CA PHE A 30 -7.12 -3.64 -1.05
C PHE A 30 -7.42 -3.97 -2.51
N SER A 31 -8.00 -3.02 -3.23
CA SER A 31 -8.04 -3.11 -4.69
C SER A 31 -6.63 -3.00 -5.26
N LEU A 32 -6.45 -3.49 -6.49
CA LEU A 32 -5.20 -3.28 -7.23
C LEU A 32 -4.85 -1.79 -7.31
N ASP A 33 -5.82 -0.93 -7.63
CA ASP A 33 -5.67 0.52 -7.67
C ASP A 33 -5.14 1.09 -6.34
N ALA A 34 -5.70 0.65 -5.20
CA ALA A 34 -5.22 1.08 -3.91
C ALA A 34 -3.76 0.69 -3.68
N LEU A 35 -3.36 -0.52 -4.05
CA LEU A 35 -1.96 -0.99 -3.93
C LEU A 35 -1.01 -0.17 -4.82
N VAL A 36 -1.42 0.12 -6.06
CA VAL A 36 -0.67 0.97 -7.00
C VAL A 36 -0.50 2.38 -6.45
N ASN A 37 -1.56 2.97 -5.91
CA ASN A 37 -1.53 4.32 -5.32
C ASN A 37 -0.65 4.38 -4.06
N ILE A 38 -0.71 3.36 -3.20
CA ILE A 38 0.17 3.26 -2.02
C ILE A 38 1.64 3.16 -2.46
N ALA A 39 1.96 2.27 -3.39
CA ALA A 39 3.33 2.11 -3.89
C ALA A 39 3.86 3.41 -4.52
N SER A 40 3.01 4.10 -5.30
CA SER A 40 3.33 5.40 -5.90
C SER A 40 3.60 6.48 -4.86
N SER A 41 2.79 6.57 -3.79
CA SER A 41 2.99 7.51 -2.68
C SER A 41 4.32 7.32 -1.93
N LEU A 42 4.87 6.10 -1.98
CA LEU A 42 6.16 5.75 -1.41
C LEU A 42 7.34 5.98 -2.36
N GLY A 43 7.08 6.39 -3.60
CA GLY A 43 8.07 6.59 -4.64
C GLY A 43 8.62 5.28 -5.20
N LEU A 44 7.86 4.18 -5.11
CA LEU A 44 8.26 2.88 -5.65
C LEU A 44 7.95 2.81 -7.14
N ARG A 45 8.84 2.19 -7.91
CA ARG A 45 8.57 1.81 -9.29
C ARG A 45 7.70 0.56 -9.29
N ILE A 46 6.55 0.62 -9.95
CA ILE A 46 5.61 -0.49 -10.06
C ILE A 46 5.84 -1.23 -11.38
N HIS A 47 5.82 -2.56 -11.33
CA HIS A 47 5.81 -3.44 -12.48
C HIS A 47 4.56 -4.31 -12.42
N VAL A 48 3.92 -4.53 -13.57
CA VAL A 48 2.75 -5.41 -13.69
C VAL A 48 3.08 -6.40 -14.79
N GLU A 49 3.07 -7.67 -14.44
CA GLU A 49 3.18 -8.79 -15.37
C GLU A 49 1.78 -9.38 -15.58
N LEU A 50 1.46 -9.70 -16.82
CA LEU A 50 0.21 -10.32 -17.20
C LEU A 50 0.55 -11.68 -17.81
N GLU A 51 -0.13 -12.72 -17.37
CA GLU A 51 -0.03 -14.05 -17.95
C GLU A 51 -1.12 -14.23 -19.02
N ALA A 52 -0.81 -15.02 -20.05
CA ALA A 52 -1.82 -15.43 -21.01
C ALA A 52 -2.88 -16.31 -20.33
N ALA A 53 -4.13 -16.19 -20.77
CA ALA A 53 -5.25 -16.97 -20.26
C ALA A 53 -5.14 -18.47 -20.60
#